data_AF-A0A945C9Q5-F1
#
_entry.id   AF-A0A945C9Q5-F1
#
_cell.length_a   1.000
_cell.length_b   1.000
_cell.length_c   1.000
_cell.angle_alpha   90.00
_cell.angle_beta   90.00
_cell.angle_gamma   90.00
#
_symmetry.space_group_name_H-M   'P 1'
#
loop_
_entity.id
_entity.type
_entity.pdbx_description
1 polymer ?
#
loop_
_entity_poly.entity_id
_entity_poly.type
_entity_poly.pdbx_seq_one_letter_code
_entity_poly.pdbx_strand_id
1 'polypeptide(L)'
;MNQNRDSITDEIKDIIEKKLLVDISQLESDDNLKETLGIDPEIDQPLLTSDIVKNYNISLEAEELLNQANTLNQLVSIVIEETELG
;
A
#
# COMPACT_ATOMS: atom_id res chain seq x y z
N MET A 1 -5.09 -16.14 -10.11
CA MET A 1 -3.99 -16.65 -9.26
C MET A 1 -4.37 -16.30 -7.84
N ASN A 2 -4.46 -17.23 -6.88
CA ASN A 2 -4.65 -16.84 -5.47
C ASN A 2 -3.32 -16.24 -4.98
N GLN A 3 -3.15 -14.93 -5.10
CA GLN A 3 -2.05 -14.26 -4.38
C GLN A 3 -2.37 -14.36 -2.89
N ASN A 4 -1.44 -14.90 -2.11
CA ASN A 4 -1.61 -15.01 -0.67
C ASN A 4 -1.45 -13.62 -0.04
N ARG A 5 -2.35 -13.23 0.86
CA ARG A 5 -2.35 -11.93 1.56
C ARG A 5 -0.99 -11.57 2.14
N ASP A 6 -0.26 -12.55 2.67
CA ASP A 6 1.07 -12.36 3.24
C ASP A 6 2.08 -11.87 2.19
N SER A 7 2.04 -12.41 0.97
CA SER A 7 2.94 -12.00 -0.13
C SER A 7 2.70 -10.55 -0.53
N ILE A 8 1.42 -10.16 -0.68
CA ILE A 8 1.05 -8.78 -1.01
C ILE A 8 1.45 -7.84 0.12
N THR A 9 1.29 -8.28 1.37
CA THR A 9 1.72 -7.50 2.55
C THR A 9 3.22 -7.23 2.52
N ASP A 10 4.03 -8.26 2.28
CA ASP A 10 5.49 -8.12 2.22
C ASP A 10 5.92 -7.24 1.04
N GLU A 11 5.28 -7.39 -0.13
CA GLU A 11 5.57 -6.57 -1.30
C GLU A 11 5.20 -5.10 -1.10
N ILE A 12 4.05 -4.81 -0.49
CA ILE A 12 3.67 -3.41 -0.17
C ILE A 12 4.61 -2.81 0.86
N LYS A 13 5.04 -3.58 1.87
CA LYS A 13 6.07 -3.16 2.84
C LYS A 13 7.37 -2.79 2.11
N ASP A 14 7.82 -3.64 1.21
CA ASP A 14 9.00 -3.40 0.36
C ASP A 14 8.87 -2.11 -0.46
N ILE A 15 7.68 -1.82 -1.02
CA ILE A 15 7.43 -0.58 -1.77
C ILE A 15 7.51 0.63 -0.84
N ILE A 16 6.86 0.58 0.34
CA ILE A 16 6.88 1.67 1.33
C ILE A 16 8.33 2.00 1.72
N GLU A 17 9.12 1.00 2.11
CA GLU A 17 10.51 1.18 2.54
C GLU A 17 11.36 1.79 1.42
N LYS A 18 11.27 1.24 0.19
CA LYS A 18 12.10 1.68 -0.94
C LYS A 18 11.70 3.05 -1.49
N LYS A 19 10.40 3.39 -1.47
CA LYS A 19 9.90 4.65 -2.05
C LYS A 19 9.98 5.81 -1.11
N LEU A 20 9.62 5.58 0.14
CA LEU A 20 9.55 6.65 1.13
C LEU A 20 10.88 6.77 1.89
N LEU A 21 11.79 5.81 1.74
CA LEU A 21 13.09 5.77 2.41
C LEU A 21 12.92 5.84 3.94
N VAL A 22 11.90 5.16 4.45
CA VAL A 22 11.53 5.09 5.87
C VAL A 22 11.80 3.72 6.45
N ASP A 23 12.09 3.67 7.76
CA ASP A 23 12.18 2.41 8.50
C ASP A 23 10.77 1.90 8.83
N ILE A 24 10.46 0.70 8.35
CA ILE A 24 9.16 0.05 8.55
C ILE A 24 9.22 -1.10 9.56
N SER A 25 10.34 -1.29 10.26
CA SER A 25 10.56 -2.44 11.15
C SER A 25 9.55 -2.57 12.28
N GLN A 26 8.94 -1.45 12.70
CA GLN A 26 7.90 -1.40 13.73
C GLN A 26 6.48 -1.27 13.17
N LEU A 27 6.30 -1.23 11.85
CA LEU A 27 4.99 -1.05 11.24
C LEU A 27 4.13 -2.31 11.38
N GLU A 28 3.06 -2.20 12.16
CA GLU A 28 2.00 -3.20 12.23
C GLU A 28 0.93 -2.95 11.17
N SER A 29 0.10 -3.97 10.90
CA SER A 29 -0.83 -3.92 9.76
C SER A 29 -1.95 -2.89 9.94
N ASP A 30 -2.38 -2.61 11.16
CA ASP A 30 -3.45 -1.66 11.48
C ASP A 30 -2.94 -0.29 11.94
N ASP A 31 -1.62 -0.11 11.97
CA ASP A 31 -1.00 1.17 12.31
C ASP A 31 -1.37 2.25 11.31
N ASN A 32 -1.52 3.47 11.82
CA ASN A 32 -1.67 4.65 10.97
C ASN A 32 -0.31 4.98 10.34
N LEU A 33 -0.21 4.84 9.01
CA LEU A 33 1.02 5.04 8.26
C LEU A 33 1.65 6.41 8.49
N LYS A 34 0.83 7.48 8.52
CA LYS A 34 1.30 8.84 8.77
C LYS A 34 1.89 8.99 10.17
N GLU A 35 1.20 8.50 11.19
CA GLU A 35 1.65 8.64 12.58
C GLU A 35 2.86 7.76 12.88
N THR A 36 2.87 6.53 12.35
CA THR A 36 3.93 5.55 12.60
C THR A 36 5.18 5.82 11.79
N LEU A 37 5.05 6.17 10.51
CA LEU A 37 6.20 6.38 9.61
C LEU A 37 6.59 7.85 9.49
N GLY A 38 5.77 8.77 10.00
CA GLY A 38 6.02 10.21 9.89
C GLY A 38 5.91 10.75 8.47
N ILE A 39 5.18 10.06 7.59
CA ILE A 39 5.04 10.41 6.17
C ILE A 39 4.03 11.55 5.96
N ASP A 40 4.23 12.35 4.93
CA ASP A 40 3.28 13.38 4.50
C ASP A 40 2.30 12.78 3.47
N PRO A 41 1.01 12.58 3.82
CA PRO A 41 0.06 11.97 2.90
C PRO A 41 -0.19 12.80 1.63
N GLU A 42 0.12 14.11 1.61
CA GLU A 42 -0.02 14.92 0.39
C GLU A 42 1.08 14.66 -0.64
N ILE A 43 2.23 14.14 -0.21
CA ILE A 43 3.43 13.93 -1.05
C ILE A 43 3.75 12.45 -1.21
N ASP A 44 3.77 11.73 -0.09
CA ASP A 44 4.24 10.35 0.00
C ASP A 44 3.17 9.36 -0.42
N GLN A 45 1.89 9.62 -0.12
CA GLN A 45 0.79 8.74 -0.51
C GLN A 45 0.69 8.60 -2.04
N PRO A 46 0.65 9.68 -2.85
CA PRO A 46 0.59 9.55 -4.31
C PRO A 46 1.82 8.84 -4.90
N LEU A 47 2.99 8.99 -4.28
CA LEU A 47 4.21 8.31 -4.71
C LEU A 47 4.12 6.80 -4.45
N LEU A 48 3.66 6.42 -3.26
CA LEU A 48 3.42 5.04 -2.86
C LEU A 48 2.37 4.37 -3.76
N THR A 49 1.21 5.02 -3.92
CA THR A 49 0.08 4.47 -4.68
C THR A 49 0.40 4.32 -6.15
N SER A 50 1.12 5.27 -6.77
CA SER A 50 1.53 5.17 -8.17
C SER A 50 2.36 3.91 -8.46
N ASP A 51 3.20 3.49 -7.52
CA ASP A 51 4.00 2.27 -7.70
C ASP A 51 3.20 0.99 -7.42
N ILE A 52 2.28 1.01 -6.45
CA ILE A 52 1.33 -0.09 -6.23
C ILE A 52 0.47 -0.30 -7.50
N VAL A 53 -0.09 0.79 -8.05
CA VAL A 53 -0.92 0.75 -9.27
C VAL A 53 -0.16 0.13 -10.44
N LYS A 54 1.11 0.51 -10.65
CA LYS A 54 1.95 -0.06 -11.71
C LYS A 54 2.27 -1.54 -11.49
N ASN A 55 2.54 -1.94 -10.26
CA ASN A 55 2.94 -3.32 -9.95
C ASN A 55 1.77 -4.30 -10.07
N TYR A 56 0.57 -3.87 -9.68
CA TYR A 56 -0.61 -4.74 -9.62
C TYR A 56 -1.65 -4.47 -10.71
N ASN A 57 -1.37 -3.53 -11.63
CA ASN A 57 -2.29 -3.11 -12.70
C ASN A 57 -3.68 -2.73 -12.18
N ILE A 58 -3.69 -1.90 -11.13
CA ILE A 58 -4.89 -1.46 -10.41
C ILE A 58 -5.69 -0.47 -11.27
N SER A 59 -7.02 -0.55 -11.24
CA SER A 59 -7.91 0.42 -11.91
C SER A 59 -7.85 1.82 -11.27
N LEU A 60 -8.32 2.83 -12.02
CA LEU A 60 -8.39 4.21 -11.52
C LEU A 60 -9.30 4.34 -10.28
N GLU A 61 -10.39 3.57 -10.22
CA GLU A 61 -11.30 3.59 -9.08
C GLU A 61 -10.61 3.06 -7.81
N ALA A 62 -9.90 1.94 -7.93
CA ALA A 62 -9.13 1.39 -6.81
C ALA A 62 -7.90 2.26 -6.45
N GLU A 63 -7.31 3.02 -7.39
CA GLU A 63 -6.29 4.02 -7.11
C GLU A 63 -6.80 5.15 -6.18
N GLU A 64 -8.04 5.61 -6.38
CA GLU A 64 -8.65 6.60 -5.48
C GLU A 64 -8.82 6.07 -4.05
N LEU A 65 -9.14 4.78 -3.91
CA LEU A 65 -9.22 4.11 -2.61
C LEU A 65 -7.83 3.95 -1.97
N LEU A 66 -6.81 3.58 -2.75
CA LEU A 66 -5.43 3.48 -2.27
C LEU A 66 -4.91 4.82 -1.74
N ASN A 67 -5.27 5.94 -2.38
CA ASN A 67 -4.89 7.28 -1.93
C ASN A 67 -5.58 7.70 -0.62
N GLN A 68 -6.65 7.02 -0.22
CA GLN A 68 -7.36 7.27 1.03
C GLN A 68 -6.98 6.27 2.14
N ALA A 69 -6.22 5.23 1.81
CA ALA A 69 -5.81 4.20 2.75
C ALA A 69 -4.75 4.76 3.73
N ASN A 70 -5.02 4.59 5.02
CA ASN A 70 -4.17 5.08 6.10
C ASN A 70 -3.43 3.95 6.82
N THR A 71 -3.74 2.69 6.52
CA THR A 71 -3.09 1.53 7.14
C THR A 71 -2.59 0.55 6.09
N LEU A 72 -1.60 -0.25 6.44
CA LEU A 72 -1.09 -1.31 5.56
C LEU A 72 -2.20 -2.32 5.23
N ASN A 73 -3.03 -2.69 6.21
CA ASN A 73 -4.15 -3.60 5.99
C ASN A 73 -5.14 -3.08 4.95
N GLN A 74 -5.41 -1.77 4.93
CA GLN A 74 -6.28 -1.16 3.92
C GLN A 74 -5.66 -1.24 2.53
N LEU A 75 -4.38 -0.87 2.39
CA LEU A 75 -3.65 -0.98 1.12
C LEU A 75 -3.68 -2.43 0.58
N VAL A 76 -3.36 -3.40 1.44
CA VAL A 76 -3.35 -4.82 1.09
C VAL A 76 -4.73 -5.31 0.68
N SER A 77 -5.78 -4.96 1.42
CA SER A 77 -7.14 -5.40 1.09
C SER A 77 -7.61 -4.85 -0.25
N ILE A 78 -7.33 -3.58 -0.57
CA ILE A 78 -7.69 -2.99 -1.87
C ILE A 78 -6.98 -3.71 -3.02
N VAL A 79 -5.68 -4.00 -2.86
CA VAL A 79 -4.92 -4.74 -3.87
C VAL A 79 -5.44 -6.17 -4.05
N ILE A 80 -5.79 -6.86 -2.97
CA ILE A 80 -6.40 -8.20 -3.05
C ILE A 80 -7.73 -8.15 -3.79
N GLU A 81 -8.62 -7.24 -3.40
CA GLU A 81 -9.93 -7.11 -4.03
C GLU A 81 -9.79 -6.88 -5.55
N GLU A 82 -8.85 -6.02 -5.96
CA GLU A 82 -8.64 -5.74 -7.37
C GLU A 82 -8.00 -6.91 -8.14
N THR A 83 -7.04 -7.62 -7.52
CA THR A 83 -6.32 -8.74 -8.15
C THR A 83 -7.11 -10.04 -8.17
N GLU A 84 -8.09 -10.22 -7.29
CA GLU A 84 -9.03 -11.34 -7.29
C GLU A 84 -10.21 -11.14 -8.26
N LEU A 85 -10.56 -9.89 -8.57
CA LEU A 85 -11.63 -9.54 -9.51
C LEU A 85 -11.16 -9.44 -10.98
N GLY A 86 -9.84 -9.45 -11.22
CA GLY A 86 -9.19 -9.36 -12.54
C GLY A 86 -9.05 -10.66 -13.32
#